data_AF-W2LMQ4-F1
#
_entry.id   AF-W2LMQ4-F1
#
_cell.length_a   1.000
_cell.length_b   1.000
_cell.length_c   1.000
_cell.angle_alpha   90.00
_cell.angle_beta   90.00
_cell.angle_gamma   90.00
#
_symmetry.space_group_name_H-M   'P 1'
#
loop_
_entity.id
_entity.type
_entity.pdbx_description
1 polymer ?
#
loop_
_entity_poly.entity_id
_entity_poly.type
_entity_poly.pdbx_seq_one_letter_code
_entity_poly.pdbx_strand_id
1 'polypeptide(L)'
;GYGRYIYEMIHPMKEKFPNKVQIYTTKAELDIYVHTKLVLIDDVYVSLGSANWNRRSMTSDSELNANVIDDETVESPDGITVLKLARDMRIRKFVEMTGLSYKKLNAMKFIDAADEFKVAAKSKSTILTDFSVSYSLYYETFISKFREQVDPQEVCSFTGDGSMRDLQ
;
A
#
# COMPACT_ATOMS: atom_id res chain seq x y z
N GLY A 1 14.46 4.43 -14.23
CA GLY A 1 14.49 3.14 -13.52
C GLY A 1 13.23 2.96 -12.71
N TYR A 2 13.21 3.45 -11.47
CA TYR A 2 12.11 3.20 -10.53
C TYR A 2 10.73 3.61 -11.04
N GLY A 3 10.62 4.76 -11.74
CA GLY A 3 9.36 5.19 -12.35
C GLY A 3 8.77 4.19 -13.37
N ARG A 4 9.62 3.45 -14.11
CA ARG A 4 9.17 2.40 -15.03
C ARG A 4 8.54 1.23 -14.28
N TYR A 5 9.17 0.75 -13.21
CA TYR A 5 8.63 -0.36 -12.42
C TYR A 5 7.31 0.01 -11.76
N ILE A 6 7.24 1.20 -11.17
CA ILE A 6 5.99 1.70 -10.61
C ILE A 6 4.90 1.75 -11.70
N TYR A 7 5.21 2.27 -12.88
CA TYR A 7 4.28 2.30 -14.01
C TYR A 7 3.83 0.88 -14.41
N GLU A 8 4.76 -0.04 -14.67
CA GLU A 8 4.46 -1.42 -15.07
C GLU A 8 3.66 -2.20 -14.01
N MET A 9 3.90 -1.93 -12.71
CA MET A 9 3.14 -2.58 -11.62
C MET A 9 1.73 -2.03 -11.50
N ILE A 10 1.57 -0.71 -11.52
CA ILE A 10 0.31 -0.05 -11.13
C ILE A 10 -0.61 0.21 -12.33
N HIS A 11 -0.04 0.57 -13.48
CA HIS A 11 -0.81 0.96 -14.66
C HIS A 11 -1.80 -0.13 -15.10
N PRO A 12 -1.42 -1.42 -15.22
CA PRO A 12 -2.36 -2.46 -15.65
C PRO A 12 -3.53 -2.64 -14.68
N MET A 13 -3.29 -2.51 -13.38
CA MET A 13 -4.34 -2.63 -12.35
C MET A 13 -5.32 -1.46 -12.43
N LYS A 14 -4.80 -0.23 -12.53
CA LYS A 14 -5.64 0.98 -12.63
C LYS A 14 -6.41 1.03 -13.95
N GLU A 15 -5.80 0.61 -15.06
CA GLU A 15 -6.46 0.57 -16.37
C GLU A 15 -7.58 -0.47 -16.42
N LYS A 16 -7.33 -1.68 -15.88
CA LYS A 16 -8.33 -2.76 -15.88
C LYS A 16 -9.44 -2.55 -14.85
N PHE A 17 -9.14 -1.87 -13.74
CA PHE A 17 -10.07 -1.71 -12.62
C PHE A 17 -10.16 -0.26 -12.10
N PRO A 18 -10.49 0.72 -12.97
CA PRO A 18 -10.44 2.14 -12.62
C PRO A 18 -11.39 2.54 -11.48
N ASN A 19 -12.45 1.75 -11.26
CA ASN A 19 -13.43 1.98 -10.20
C ASN A 19 -13.21 1.09 -8.96
N LYS A 20 -12.23 0.17 -8.97
CA LYS A 20 -11.96 -0.75 -7.86
C LYS A 20 -10.59 -0.55 -7.22
N VAL A 21 -9.60 -0.09 -7.99
CA VAL A 21 -8.24 0.15 -7.51
C VAL A 21 -7.99 1.65 -7.51
N GLN A 22 -7.80 2.20 -6.32
CA GLN A 22 -7.50 3.61 -6.09
C GLN A 22 -6.18 3.68 -5.32
N ILE A 23 -5.26 4.52 -5.79
CA ILE A 23 -3.94 4.68 -5.17
C ILE A 23 -3.69 6.17 -5.00
N TYR A 24 -3.31 6.54 -3.79
CA TYR A 24 -3.03 7.91 -3.39
C TYR A 24 -1.60 8.00 -2.88
N THR A 25 -1.04 9.20 -2.94
CA THR A 25 0.25 9.54 -2.34
C THR A 25 0.15 10.87 -1.61
N THR A 26 1.19 11.23 -0.88
CA THR A 26 1.32 12.57 -0.30
C THR A 26 1.68 13.60 -1.37
N LYS A 27 1.23 14.83 -1.16
CA LYS A 27 1.62 15.98 -1.98
C LYS A 27 3.12 16.24 -1.86
N ALA A 28 3.78 16.41 -3.00
CA ALA A 28 5.24 16.53 -3.07
C ALA A 28 5.77 17.74 -2.28
N GLU A 29 5.05 18.85 -2.27
CA GLU A 29 5.42 20.07 -1.56
C GLU A 29 5.40 19.96 -0.03
N LEU A 30 4.80 18.90 0.53
CA LEU A 30 4.74 18.67 1.97
C LEU A 30 5.93 17.86 2.50
N ASP A 31 6.74 17.26 1.62
CA ASP A 31 7.91 16.43 1.98
C ASP A 31 7.59 15.33 3.02
N ILE A 32 6.39 14.74 2.94
CA ILE A 32 5.96 13.70 3.86
C ILE A 32 6.44 12.35 3.33
N TYR A 33 7.35 11.73 4.07
CA TYR A 33 7.86 10.39 3.78
C TYR A 33 6.99 9.29 4.40
N VAL A 34 6.36 8.46 3.54
CA VAL A 34 5.57 7.31 3.98
C VAL A 34 6.47 6.10 4.21
N HIS A 35 6.94 5.93 5.45
CA HIS A 35 7.75 4.77 5.84
C HIS A 35 6.92 3.59 6.35
N THR A 36 5.60 3.73 6.44
CA THR A 36 4.68 2.71 6.97
C THR A 36 4.66 1.44 6.12
N LYS A 37 4.60 0.27 6.77
CA LYS A 37 4.24 -1.02 6.15
C LYS A 37 3.09 -1.62 6.94
N LEU A 38 1.88 -1.29 6.50
CA LEU A 38 0.61 -1.62 7.15
C LEU A 38 -0.34 -2.17 6.10
N VAL A 39 -1.01 -3.27 6.43
CA VAL A 39 -2.08 -3.85 5.62
C VAL A 39 -3.32 -3.98 6.50
N LEU A 40 -4.45 -3.52 5.97
CA LEU A 40 -5.78 -3.67 6.56
C LEU A 40 -6.67 -4.36 5.52
N ILE A 41 -7.36 -5.44 5.90
CA ILE A 41 -8.26 -6.18 5.01
C ILE A 41 -9.60 -6.36 5.72
N ASP A 42 -10.67 -5.95 5.05
CA ASP A 42 -12.09 -6.18 5.41
C ASP A 42 -12.51 -5.76 6.84
N ASP A 43 -11.77 -4.85 7.49
CA ASP A 43 -11.91 -4.59 8.93
C ASP A 43 -11.82 -5.88 9.78
N VAL A 44 -11.04 -6.86 9.36
CA VAL A 44 -10.84 -8.16 10.03
C VAL A 44 -9.37 -8.43 10.31
N TYR A 45 -8.49 -8.08 9.37
CA TYR A 45 -7.08 -8.42 9.45
C TYR A 45 -6.20 -7.18 9.44
N VAL A 46 -5.26 -7.12 10.38
CA VAL A 46 -4.20 -6.11 10.42
C VAL A 46 -2.84 -6.78 10.33
N SER A 47 -1.99 -6.37 9.40
CA SER A 47 -0.56 -6.69 9.43
C SER A 47 0.24 -5.41 9.58
N LEU A 48 1.08 -5.34 10.61
CA LEU A 48 1.99 -4.22 10.86
C LEU A 48 3.40 -4.76 11.09
N GLY A 49 4.39 -4.20 10.40
CA GLY A 49 5.77 -4.65 10.57
C GLY A 49 6.79 -3.87 9.77
N SER A 50 7.91 -4.53 9.51
CA SER A 50 9.03 -3.97 8.75
C SER A 50 8.99 -4.30 7.26
N ALA A 51 8.28 -5.37 6.86
CA ALA A 51 8.29 -5.87 5.49
C ALA A 51 7.66 -4.88 4.50
N ASN A 52 8.46 -4.34 3.58
CA ASN A 52 7.98 -3.56 2.45
C ASN A 52 7.22 -4.43 1.45
N TRP A 53 6.33 -3.82 0.66
CA TRP A 53 5.74 -4.51 -0.48
C TRP A 53 6.70 -4.49 -1.68
N ASN A 54 7.80 -5.21 -1.56
CA ASN A 54 8.75 -5.44 -2.63
C ASN A 54 9.34 -6.84 -2.48
N ARG A 55 10.06 -7.28 -3.51
CA ARG A 55 10.65 -8.62 -3.51
C ARG A 55 11.64 -8.83 -2.36
N ARG A 56 12.46 -7.82 -2.07
CA ARG A 56 13.51 -7.87 -1.05
C ARG A 56 12.96 -8.25 0.33
N SER A 57 11.98 -7.50 0.81
CA SER A 57 11.32 -7.78 2.11
C SER A 57 10.49 -9.06 2.08
N MET A 58 9.97 -9.47 0.93
CA MET A 58 9.11 -10.67 0.82
C MET A 58 9.89 -11.98 0.60
N THR A 59 11.21 -11.93 0.43
CA THR A 59 12.02 -13.13 0.12
C THR A 59 13.39 -13.20 0.76
N SER A 60 14.07 -12.06 0.96
CA SER A 60 15.50 -12.04 1.28
C SER A 60 15.83 -11.41 2.63
N ASP A 61 15.28 -10.21 2.89
CA ASP A 61 15.59 -9.48 4.11
C ASP A 61 14.92 -10.19 5.30
N SER A 62 15.60 -10.16 6.45
CA SER A 62 14.98 -10.61 7.70
C SER A 62 13.95 -9.57 8.14
N GLU A 63 12.68 -9.92 8.01
CA GLU A 63 11.56 -9.05 8.35
C GLU A 63 10.72 -9.63 9.49
N LEU A 64 10.00 -8.77 10.19
CA LEU A 64 9.03 -9.19 11.21
C LEU A 64 7.74 -8.37 11.09
N ASN A 65 6.61 -9.08 11.01
CA ASN A 65 5.28 -8.50 11.04
C ASN A 65 4.44 -9.14 12.16
N ALA A 66 3.67 -8.31 12.86
CA ALA A 66 2.58 -8.75 13.71
C ALA A 66 1.30 -8.81 12.87
N ASN A 67 0.69 -9.99 12.82
CA ASN A 67 -0.57 -10.23 12.13
C ASN A 67 -1.66 -10.41 13.19
N VAL A 68 -2.63 -9.51 13.22
CA VAL A 68 -3.63 -9.39 14.27
C VAL A 68 -5.02 -9.64 13.69
N ILE A 69 -5.72 -10.58 14.31
CA ILE A 69 -7.15 -10.82 14.21
C ILE A 69 -7.61 -10.79 15.67
N ASP A 70 -8.47 -9.83 16.02
CA ASP A 70 -8.97 -9.72 17.40
C ASP A 70 -10.17 -10.66 17.64
N ASP A 71 -10.68 -10.66 18.86
CA ASP A 71 -11.89 -11.39 19.28
C ASP A 71 -13.06 -10.46 19.61
N GLU A 72 -12.88 -9.14 19.51
CA GLU A 72 -13.90 -8.13 19.79
C GLU A 72 -14.59 -7.67 18.50
N THR A 73 -15.89 -7.92 18.39
CA THR A 73 -16.67 -7.52 17.22
C THR A 73 -17.45 -6.22 17.41
N VAL A 74 -17.75 -5.53 16.31
CA VAL A 74 -18.65 -4.38 16.27
C VAL A 74 -19.49 -4.39 14.98
N GLU A 75 -20.73 -3.89 15.06
CA GLU A 75 -21.56 -3.66 13.88
C GLU A 75 -21.08 -2.43 13.10
N SER A 76 -20.77 -2.62 11.82
CA SER A 76 -20.46 -1.52 10.91
C SER A 76 -21.74 -0.82 10.41
N PRO A 77 -21.66 0.44 9.95
CA PRO A 77 -22.75 1.12 9.24
C PRO A 77 -23.20 0.41 7.94
N ASP A 78 -22.39 -0.52 7.44
CA ASP A 78 -22.74 -1.40 6.33
C ASP A 78 -23.71 -2.52 6.74
N GLY A 79 -24.00 -2.68 8.04
CA GLY A 79 -24.85 -3.75 8.58
C GLY A 79 -24.15 -5.11 8.64
N ILE A 80 -22.81 -5.09 8.72
CA ILE A 80 -21.96 -6.27 8.79
C ILE A 80 -21.14 -6.22 10.08
N THR A 81 -21.09 -7.34 10.80
CA THR A 81 -20.21 -7.54 11.94
C THR A 81 -18.74 -7.60 11.48
N VAL A 82 -17.90 -6.75 12.04
CA VAL A 82 -16.45 -6.68 11.75
C VAL A 82 -15.64 -6.66 13.05
N LEU A 83 -14.30 -6.71 12.94
CA LEU A 83 -13.40 -6.70 14.09
C LEU A 83 -13.06 -5.27 14.52
N LYS A 84 -13.16 -5.02 15.83
CA LYS A 84 -13.14 -3.68 16.41
C LYS A 84 -11.78 -3.00 16.23
N LEU A 85 -10.68 -3.72 16.42
CA LEU A 85 -9.32 -3.21 16.29
C LEU A 85 -9.02 -2.82 14.84
N ALA A 86 -9.30 -3.71 13.89
CA ALA A 86 -9.05 -3.46 12.47
C ALA A 86 -9.89 -2.26 11.97
N ARG A 87 -11.17 -2.22 12.36
CA ARG A 87 -12.06 -1.08 12.06
C ARG A 87 -11.56 0.22 12.67
N ASP A 88 -11.21 0.24 13.96
CA ASP A 88 -10.73 1.45 14.65
C ASP A 88 -9.45 1.98 13.99
N MET A 89 -8.51 1.09 13.67
CA MET A 89 -7.28 1.45 12.97
C MET A 89 -7.57 2.08 11.60
N ARG A 90 -8.45 1.48 10.81
CA ARG A 90 -8.87 2.01 9.51
C ARG A 90 -9.48 3.41 9.64
N ILE A 91 -10.39 3.62 10.60
CA ILE A 91 -11.00 4.95 10.82
C ILE A 91 -9.95 5.98 11.21
N ARG A 92 -9.01 5.66 12.12
CA ARG A 92 -7.94 6.60 12.51
C ARG A 92 -7.00 6.94 11.36
N LYS A 93 -6.69 5.98 10.49
CA LYS A 93 -5.93 6.26 9.26
C LYS A 93 -6.75 7.17 8.32
N PHE A 94 -8.06 6.95 8.20
CA PHE A 94 -8.92 7.81 7.39
C PHE A 94 -8.99 9.24 7.95
N VAL A 95 -9.00 9.41 9.29
CA VAL A 95 -8.93 10.73 9.93
C VAL A 95 -7.68 11.49 9.49
N GLU A 96 -6.51 10.84 9.57
CA GLU A 96 -5.23 11.43 9.17
C GLU A 96 -5.22 11.83 7.68
N MET A 97 -5.75 10.97 6.82
CA MET A 97 -5.68 11.13 5.37
C MET A 97 -6.71 12.15 4.83
N THR A 98 -7.89 12.20 5.43
CA THR A 98 -9.01 13.03 4.96
C THR A 98 -9.18 14.33 5.73
N GLY A 99 -8.65 14.42 6.96
CA GLY A 99 -8.90 15.53 7.89
C GLY A 99 -10.30 15.55 8.50
N LEU A 100 -11.15 14.55 8.21
CA LEU A 100 -12.47 14.42 8.81
C LEU A 100 -12.38 13.88 10.24
N SER A 101 -13.36 14.23 11.08
CA SER A 101 -13.39 13.73 12.46
C SER A 101 -13.69 12.23 12.52
N TYR A 102 -13.15 11.57 13.55
CA TYR A 102 -13.43 10.16 13.82
C TYR A 102 -14.93 9.88 13.87
N LYS A 103 -15.71 10.72 14.55
CA LYS A 103 -17.17 10.58 14.66
C LYS A 103 -17.85 10.59 13.29
N LYS A 104 -17.42 11.46 12.38
CA LYS A 104 -17.99 11.55 11.03
C LYS A 104 -17.67 10.28 10.23
N LEU A 105 -16.41 9.86 10.21
CA LEU A 105 -15.96 8.67 9.48
C LEU A 105 -16.53 7.37 10.03
N ASN A 106 -16.65 7.25 11.36
CA ASN A 106 -17.21 6.04 11.99
C ASN A 106 -18.71 5.85 11.68
N ALA A 107 -19.43 6.93 11.39
CA ALA A 107 -20.85 6.89 11.03
C ALA A 107 -21.09 6.55 9.55
N MET A 108 -20.06 6.55 8.71
CA MET A 108 -20.16 6.28 7.27
C MET A 108 -20.06 4.78 6.98
N LYS A 109 -20.75 4.36 5.91
CA LYS A 109 -20.46 3.10 5.24
C LYS A 109 -19.03 3.11 4.72
N PHE A 110 -18.42 1.92 4.58
CA PHE A 110 -17.04 1.82 4.14
C PHE A 110 -16.79 2.55 2.81
N ILE A 111 -17.65 2.35 1.81
CA ILE A 111 -17.45 2.96 0.50
C ILE A 111 -17.56 4.49 0.54
N ASP A 112 -18.49 5.02 1.33
CA ASP A 112 -18.66 6.47 1.51
C ASP A 112 -17.43 7.07 2.19
N ALA A 113 -16.91 6.41 3.23
CA ALA A 113 -15.70 6.83 3.92
C ALA A 113 -14.44 6.74 3.02
N ALA A 114 -14.37 5.75 2.14
CA ALA A 114 -13.28 5.58 1.18
C ALA A 114 -13.35 6.66 0.08
N ASP A 115 -14.54 7.02 -0.38
CA ASP A 115 -14.74 8.06 -1.40
C ASP A 115 -14.32 9.46 -0.91
N GLU A 116 -14.27 9.70 0.40
CA GLU A 116 -13.69 10.92 0.99
C GLU A 116 -12.19 11.07 0.65
N PHE A 117 -11.47 10.00 0.27
CA PHE A 117 -10.09 10.13 -0.23
C PHE A 117 -10.05 10.87 -1.58
N LYS A 118 -11.05 10.71 -2.44
CA LYS A 118 -11.16 11.46 -3.71
C LYS A 118 -11.38 12.94 -3.46
N VAL A 119 -12.15 13.27 -2.42
CA VAL A 119 -12.38 14.65 -1.98
C VAL A 119 -11.10 15.22 -1.37
N ALA A 120 -10.46 14.45 -0.50
CA ALA A 120 -9.21 14.82 0.15
C ALA A 120 -8.10 15.06 -0.88
N ALA A 121 -7.93 14.20 -1.88
CA ALA A 121 -6.89 14.32 -2.91
C ALA A 121 -6.98 15.63 -3.72
N LYS A 122 -8.18 16.19 -3.87
CA LYS A 122 -8.42 17.45 -4.60
C LYS A 122 -8.34 18.68 -3.69
N SER A 123 -8.50 18.50 -2.38
CA SER A 123 -8.44 19.61 -1.43
C SER A 123 -7.01 20.07 -1.23
N LYS A 124 -6.77 21.39 -1.13
CA LYS A 124 -5.45 21.92 -0.77
C LYS A 124 -5.11 21.72 0.71
N SER A 125 -6.10 21.55 1.59
CA SER A 125 -5.92 21.51 3.05
C SER A 125 -5.51 20.14 3.63
N THR A 126 -5.49 19.10 2.81
CA THR A 126 -5.19 17.71 3.18
C THR A 126 -3.79 17.32 2.70
N ILE A 127 -3.32 16.12 3.06
CA ILE A 127 -1.99 15.64 2.65
C ILE A 127 -1.98 14.87 1.32
N LEU A 128 -3.14 14.40 0.86
CA LEU A 128 -3.24 13.45 -0.25
C LEU A 128 -3.27 14.11 -1.63
N THR A 129 -2.81 13.36 -2.64
CA THR A 129 -3.04 13.58 -4.07
C THR A 129 -3.18 12.22 -4.77
N ASP A 130 -3.77 12.20 -5.96
CA ASP A 130 -3.89 10.98 -6.77
C ASP A 130 -2.50 10.47 -7.17
N PHE A 131 -2.22 9.20 -6.90
CA PHE A 131 -0.99 8.58 -7.38
C PHE A 131 -1.16 8.19 -8.84
N SER A 132 -0.51 8.92 -9.73
CA SER A 132 -0.42 8.58 -11.15
C SER A 132 1.02 8.62 -11.61
N VAL A 133 1.43 7.59 -12.36
CA VAL A 133 2.68 7.59 -13.09
C VAL A 133 2.33 7.58 -14.55
N SER A 134 2.78 8.61 -15.27
CA SER A 134 2.62 8.70 -16.72
C SER A 134 3.72 7.92 -17.41
N TYR A 135 3.39 7.33 -18.55
CA TYR A 135 4.40 6.76 -19.44
C TYR A 135 5.44 7.82 -19.81
N SER A 136 6.70 7.40 -19.89
CA SER A 136 7.81 8.21 -20.38
C SER A 136 8.59 7.41 -21.42
N LEU A 137 8.96 8.05 -22.53
CA LEU A 137 9.77 7.42 -23.58
C LEU A 137 11.13 6.91 -23.06
N TYR A 138 11.62 7.49 -21.95
CA TYR A 138 12.83 7.02 -21.26
C TYR A 138 12.68 5.62 -20.64
N TYR A 139 11.45 5.11 -20.46
CA TYR A 139 11.23 3.75 -19.96
C TYR A 139 11.71 2.69 -20.96
N GLU A 140 11.57 2.95 -22.26
CA GLU A 140 12.06 2.09 -23.34
C GLU A 140 13.59 2.10 -23.44
N THR A 141 14.23 3.21 -23.06
CA THR A 141 15.69 3.35 -23.07
C THR A 141 16.34 2.86 -21.77
N PHE A 142 15.55 2.49 -20.76
CA PHE A 142 16.06 1.92 -19.51
C PHE A 142 16.49 0.46 -19.73
N ILE A 143 17.79 0.26 -19.87
CA ILE A 143 18.43 -1.01 -20.22
C ILE A 143 18.30 -2.02 -19.06
N SER A 144 17.97 -3.27 -19.37
CA SER A 144 17.90 -4.39 -18.41
C SER A 144 19.15 -4.54 -17.53
N LYS A 145 20.34 -4.28 -18.07
CA LYS A 145 21.61 -4.26 -17.31
C LYS A 145 21.62 -3.32 -16.11
N PHE A 146 20.91 -2.20 -16.15
CA PHE A 146 20.83 -1.28 -15.01
C PHE A 146 19.94 -1.81 -13.89
N ARG A 147 18.99 -2.71 -14.20
CA ARG A 147 18.18 -3.40 -13.19
C ARG A 147 19.05 -4.29 -12.33
N GLU A 148 19.78 -5.21 -12.96
CA GLU A 148 20.64 -6.18 -12.25
C GLU A 148 21.68 -5.49 -11.36
N GLN A 149 22.18 -4.32 -11.76
CA GLN A 149 23.13 -3.56 -10.94
C GLN A 149 22.51 -2.86 -9.72
N VAL A 150 21.25 -2.40 -9.81
CA VAL A 150 20.62 -1.58 -8.76
C VAL A 150 19.71 -2.42 -7.85
N ASP A 151 19.09 -3.46 -8.39
CA ASP A 151 18.19 -4.40 -7.70
C ASP A 151 18.39 -5.83 -8.25
N PRO A 152 19.53 -6.48 -7.95
CA PRO A 152 19.84 -7.83 -8.41
C PRO A 152 18.81 -8.84 -7.90
N GLN A 153 18.49 -9.83 -8.72
CA GLN A 153 17.52 -10.85 -8.38
C GLN A 153 18.19 -11.90 -7.49
N GLU A 154 18.04 -11.78 -6.18
CA GLU A 154 18.53 -12.86 -5.29
C GLU A 154 17.69 -14.12 -5.46
N VAL A 155 18.31 -15.28 -5.67
CA VAL A 155 17.61 -16.58 -5.74
C VAL A 155 18.28 -17.55 -4.77
N CYS A 156 17.48 -18.43 -4.17
CA CYS A 156 18.02 -19.53 -3.37
C CYS A 156 18.07 -20.79 -4.24
N SER A 157 19.26 -21.31 -4.46
CA SER A 157 19.45 -22.64 -5.05
C SER A 157 19.63 -23.68 -3.95
N PHE A 158 19.06 -24.86 -4.17
CA PHE A 158 19.21 -25.99 -3.26
C PHE A 158 20.19 -26.99 -3.88
N THR A 159 21.28 -27.25 -3.18
CA THR A 159 22.26 -28.29 -3.55
C THR A 159 22.23 -29.41 -2.50
N GLY A 160 22.91 -30.53 -2.77
CA GLY A 160 23.05 -31.63 -1.80
C GLY A 160 23.68 -31.20 -0.46
N ASP A 161 24.34 -30.04 -0.44
CA ASP A 161 25.12 -29.53 0.68
C ASP A 161 24.37 -28.43 1.47
N GLY A 162 23.15 -28.08 1.05
CA GLY A 162 22.30 -27.04 1.67
C GLY A 162 21.81 -25.97 0.68
N SER A 163 21.21 -24.90 1.24
CA SER A 163 20.76 -23.74 0.46
C SER A 163 21.89 -22.73 0.28
N MET A 164 22.15 -22.30 -0.95
CA MET A 164 23.05 -21.19 -1.26
C MET A 164 22.26 -19.97 -1.76
N ARG A 165 22.70 -18.78 -1.33
CA ARG A 165 22.17 -17.50 -1.80
C ARG A 165 22.94 -17.10 -3.05
N ASP A 166 22.25 -17.05 -4.18
CA ASP A 166 22.80 -16.68 -5.48
C ASP A 166 22.24 -15.32 -5.92
N LEU A 167 22.99 -14.62 -6.78
CA LEU A 167 22.56 -13.39 -7.45
C LEU A 167 22.34 -13.71 -8.94
N GLN A 168 21.13 -13.44 -9.44
CA GLN A 168 20.81 -13.39 -10.87
C GLN A 168 20.72 -11.94 -11.36
#